data_AF-A0A8B6F0B2-F1
#
_entry.id   AF-A0A8B6F0B2-F1
#
_cell.length_a   1.000
_cell.length_b   1.000
_cell.length_c   1.000
_cell.angle_alpha   90.00
_cell.angle_beta   90.00
_cell.angle_gamma   90.00
#
_symmetry.space_group_name_H-M   'P 1'
#
loop_
_entity.id
_entity.type
_entity.pdbx_description
1 polymer ?
#
loop_
_entity_poly.entity_id
_entity_poly.type
_entity_poly.pdbx_seq_one_letter_code
_entity_poly.pdbx_strand_id
1 'polypeptide(L)'
;NFFEKRATIVSASIPKYVSGIDGCTTQAFPGATIGRLTELISSGKVDLISLDFVIVHVGTNNISSSQSVDTIISYFGDLIHKLKKMTFAKLIFTSILPRPVDHMKTGAK
;
A
#
# COMPACT_ATOMS: atom_id res chain seq x y z
N ASN A 1 6.59 -28.70 7.33
CA ASN A 1 6.64 -27.87 6.11
C ASN A 1 6.21 -26.44 6.43
N PHE A 2 7.09 -25.68 7.09
CA PHE A 2 6.88 -24.25 7.37
C PHE A 2 7.66 -23.48 6.29
N PHE A 3 6.99 -23.12 5.20
CA PHE A 3 7.46 -21.97 4.43
C PHE A 3 7.10 -20.75 5.27
N GLU A 4 8.03 -20.31 6.13
CA GLU A 4 7.92 -19.00 6.77
C GLU A 4 7.79 -17.96 5.66
N LYS A 5 6.69 -17.21 5.66
CA LYS A 5 6.43 -16.21 4.62
C LYS A 5 7.38 -15.05 4.82
N ARG A 6 8.45 -14.97 4.02
CA ARG A 6 9.50 -13.95 4.11
C ARG A 6 9.20 -12.67 3.32
N ALA A 7 8.01 -12.57 2.73
CA ALA A 7 7.56 -11.38 2.01
C ALA A 7 6.18 -10.93 2.49
N THR A 8 5.95 -9.61 2.50
CA THR A 8 4.61 -9.05 2.73
C THR A 8 4.21 -8.06 1.63
N ILE A 9 2.92 -8.01 1.31
CA ILE A 9 2.32 -6.93 0.52
C ILE A 9 1.53 -6.05 1.47
N VAL A 10 1.84 -4.76 1.43
CA VAL A 10 1.13 -3.73 2.18
C VAL A 10 0.36 -2.86 1.21
N SER A 11 -0.98 -2.88 1.29
CA SER A 11 -1.82 -2.31 0.23
C SER A 11 -3.09 -1.59 0.69
N ALA A 12 -3.55 -0.64 -0.12
CA ALA A 12 -4.85 0.01 0.02
C ALA A 12 -6.05 -0.80 -0.50
N SER A 13 -5.87 -1.86 -1.31
CA SER A 13 -6.99 -2.56 -1.97
C SER A 13 -6.67 -3.90 -2.65
N ILE A 14 -5.44 -4.42 -2.58
CA ILE A 14 -5.08 -5.66 -3.29
C ILE A 14 -5.84 -6.94 -2.88
N PRO A 15 -6.32 -7.17 -1.64
CA PRO A 15 -6.74 -8.52 -1.22
C PRO A 15 -7.98 -9.01 -1.97
N LYS A 16 -8.76 -8.09 -2.58
CA LYS A 16 -9.90 -8.46 -3.42
C LYS A 16 -9.49 -8.96 -4.82
N TYR A 17 -8.32 -8.57 -5.32
CA TYR A 17 -7.90 -8.82 -6.71
C TYR A 17 -6.66 -9.71 -6.85
N VAL A 18 -5.96 -9.97 -5.75
CA VAL A 18 -4.82 -10.90 -5.72
C VAL A 18 -5.02 -11.83 -4.52
N SER A 19 -5.80 -12.88 -4.72
CA SER A 19 -5.89 -13.96 -3.75
C SER A 19 -4.63 -14.82 -3.83
N GLY A 20 -3.78 -14.75 -2.80
CA GLY A 20 -2.70 -15.70 -2.55
C GLY A 20 -1.53 -15.61 -3.53
N ILE A 21 -0.66 -14.61 -3.35
CA ILE A 21 0.72 -14.77 -3.85
C ILE A 21 1.41 -15.76 -2.90
N ASP A 22 1.72 -16.96 -3.40
CA ASP A 22 2.44 -17.97 -2.63
C ASP A 22 3.75 -17.41 -2.07
N GLY A 23 4.05 -17.74 -0.82
CA GLY A 23 5.21 -17.20 -0.10
C GLY A 23 5.06 -15.77 0.44
N CYS A 24 3.91 -15.12 0.22
CA CYS A 24 3.65 -13.75 0.68
C CYS A 24 2.46 -13.65 1.66
N THR A 25 2.60 -12.80 2.67
CA THR A 25 1.48 -12.37 3.52
C THR A 25 0.87 -11.10 2.94
N THR A 26 -0.45 -11.02 2.82
CA THR A 26 -1.12 -9.80 2.37
C THR A 26 -1.69 -9.05 3.57
N GLN A 27 -1.26 -7.80 3.75
CA GLN A 27 -1.73 -6.88 4.78
C GLN A 27 -2.36 -5.67 4.11
N ALA A 28 -3.68 -5.64 4.09
CA ALA A 28 -4.38 -4.66 3.28
C ALA A 28 -5.51 -3.95 4.01
N PHE A 29 -5.65 -2.68 3.64
CA PHE A 29 -6.42 -1.69 4.37
C PHE A 29 -7.31 -0.95 3.37
N PRO A 30 -8.56 -1.40 3.18
CA PRO A 30 -9.48 -0.81 2.23
C PRO A 30 -9.59 0.70 2.39
N GLY A 31 -9.45 1.44 1.30
CA GLY A 31 -9.55 2.91 1.30
C GLY A 31 -8.32 3.64 1.87
N ALA A 32 -7.25 2.94 2.26
CA ALA A 32 -6.06 3.61 2.80
C ALA A 32 -5.40 4.54 1.77
N THR A 33 -5.11 5.77 2.20
CA THR A 33 -4.18 6.68 1.53
C THR A 33 -2.74 6.36 1.95
N ILE A 34 -1.76 6.97 1.29
CA ILE A 34 -0.34 6.85 1.67
C ILE A 34 -0.14 7.25 3.14
N GLY A 35 -0.66 8.42 3.54
CA GLY A 35 -0.59 8.91 4.92
C GLY A 35 -1.23 7.96 5.92
N ARG A 36 -2.43 7.42 5.61
CA ARG A 36 -3.07 6.44 6.47
C ARG A 36 -2.25 5.17 6.62
N LEU A 37 -1.59 4.72 5.55
CA LEU A 37 -0.72 3.56 5.63
C LEU A 37 0.49 3.82 6.54
N THR A 38 1.09 5.02 6.43
CA THR A 38 2.18 5.45 7.31
C THR A 38 1.78 5.43 8.79
N GLU A 39 0.56 5.88 9.12
CA GLU A 39 0.01 5.79 10.49
C GLU A 39 -0.14 4.34 10.95
N LEU A 40 -0.68 3.46 10.11
CA LEU A 40 -0.87 2.06 10.44
C LEU A 40 0.46 1.37 10.76
N ILE A 41 1.48 1.59 9.94
CA ILE A 41 2.85 1.13 10.19
C ILE A 41 3.38 1.72 11.50
N SER A 42 3.14 3.01 11.75
CA SER A 42 3.61 3.67 12.97
C SER A 42 2.94 3.15 14.24
N SER A 43 1.69 2.72 14.15
CA SER A 43 0.93 2.15 15.26
C SER A 43 1.20 0.66 15.48
N GLY A 44 2.10 0.03 14.71
CA GLY A 44 2.38 -1.40 14.81
C GLY A 44 1.26 -2.29 14.28
N LYS A 45 0.31 -1.75 13.51
CA LYS A 45 -0.78 -2.51 12.87
C LYS A 45 -0.37 -3.22 11.58
N VAL A 46 0.86 -2.99 11.13
CA VAL A 46 1.48 -3.68 10.01
C VAL A 46 2.67 -4.46 10.55
N ASP A 47 2.64 -5.78 10.39
CA ASP A 47 3.76 -6.64 10.75
C ASP A 47 4.84 -6.57 9.67
N LEU A 48 6.02 -6.10 10.07
CA LEU A 48 7.18 -5.93 9.19
C LEU A 48 8.41 -6.70 9.72
N ILE A 49 8.21 -7.56 10.71
CA ILE A 49 9.27 -8.28 11.41
C ILE A 49 9.67 -9.52 10.61
N SER A 50 10.98 -9.79 10.54
CA SER A 50 11.53 -11.01 9.92
C SER A 50 11.16 -11.20 8.44
N LEU A 51 11.03 -10.11 7.69
CA LEU A 51 10.78 -10.12 6.24
C LEU A 51 12.06 -9.82 5.45
N ASP A 52 12.22 -10.49 4.31
CA ASP A 52 13.22 -10.13 3.29
C ASP A 52 12.70 -9.05 2.35
N PHE A 53 11.38 -9.04 2.10
CA PHE A 53 10.74 -8.15 1.14
C PHE A 53 9.46 -7.53 1.67
N VAL A 54 9.29 -6.23 1.41
CA VAL A 54 8.04 -5.50 1.63
C VAL A 54 7.62 -4.86 0.31
N ILE A 55 6.51 -5.32 -0.22
CA ILE A 55 5.90 -4.80 -1.44
C ILE A 55 4.85 -3.77 -1.06
N VAL A 56 5.05 -2.53 -1.48
CA VAL A 56 4.17 -1.40 -1.18
C VAL A 56 3.31 -1.09 -2.40
N HIS A 57 1.98 -1.14 -2.21
CA HIS A 57 1.00 -0.80 -3.23
C HIS A 57 -0.10 0.11 -2.68
N VAL A 58 0.13 1.42 -2.76
CA VAL A 58 -0.72 2.45 -2.16
C VAL A 58 -0.69 3.73 -2.99
N GLY A 59 -1.76 4.51 -2.92
CA GLY A 59 -1.83 5.88 -3.48
C GLY A 59 -2.91 6.09 -4.54
N THR A 60 -3.61 5.04 -5.00
CA THR A 60 -4.79 5.21 -5.86
C THR A 60 -5.83 6.13 -5.21
N ASN A 61 -6.04 6.01 -3.89
CA ASN A 61 -6.98 6.84 -3.15
C ASN A 61 -6.52 8.29 -3.00
N ASN A 62 -5.21 8.55 -3.02
CA ASN A 62 -4.66 9.91 -3.03
C ASN A 62 -4.93 10.60 -4.37
N ILE A 63 -4.68 9.87 -5.47
CA ILE A 63 -4.95 10.33 -6.83
C ILE A 63 -6.45 10.59 -7.03
N SER A 64 -7.31 9.65 -6.60
CA SER A 64 -8.77 9.80 -6.75
C SER A 64 -9.35 10.94 -5.92
N SER A 65 -8.64 11.42 -4.89
CA SER A 65 -9.05 12.54 -4.04
C SER A 65 -8.47 13.88 -4.51
N SER A 66 -7.95 13.93 -5.74
CA SER A 66 -7.39 15.15 -6.36
C SER A 66 -6.26 15.81 -5.56
N GLN A 67 -5.49 15.03 -4.79
CA GLN A 67 -4.30 15.56 -4.13
C GLN A 67 -3.23 15.94 -5.15
N SER A 68 -2.46 16.99 -4.85
CA SER A 68 -1.36 17.42 -5.72
C SER A 68 -0.24 16.38 -5.76
N VAL A 69 0.50 16.37 -6.86
CA VAL A 69 1.67 15.51 -7.03
C VAL A 69 2.70 15.74 -5.92
N ASP A 70 2.95 17.00 -5.56
CA ASP A 70 3.91 17.36 -4.50
C ASP A 70 3.49 16.80 -3.14
N THR A 71 2.20 16.86 -2.80
CA THR A 71 1.67 16.25 -1.58
C THR A 71 1.84 14.73 -1.59
N ILE A 72 1.58 14.08 -2.73
CA ILE A 72 1.77 12.63 -2.88
C ILE A 72 3.26 12.26 -2.70
N ILE A 73 4.17 13.01 -3.31
CA ILE A 73 5.62 12.81 -3.17
C ILE A 73 6.05 12.96 -1.71
N SER A 74 5.56 14.00 -1.02
CA SER A 74 5.83 14.21 0.41
C SER A 74 5.39 13.01 1.25
N TYR A 75 4.18 12.50 1.02
CA TYR A 75 3.68 11.33 1.74
C TYR A 75 4.50 10.06 1.47
N PHE A 76 4.99 9.87 0.24
CA PHE A 76 5.90 8.76 -0.04
C PHE A 76 7.24 8.92 0.68
N GLY A 77 7.76 10.13 0.81
CA GLY A 77 8.94 10.43 1.63
C GLY A 77 8.76 9.97 3.07
N ASP A 78 7.65 10.35 3.70
CA ASP A 78 7.33 9.96 5.08
C ASP A 78 7.17 8.44 5.22
N LEU A 79 6.47 7.81 4.27
CA LEU A 79 6.28 6.37 4.26
C LEU A 79 7.61 5.61 4.15
N ILE A 80 8.49 6.02 3.23
CA ILE A 80 9.82 5.41 3.05
C ILE A 80 10.66 5.56 4.31
N HIS A 81 10.69 6.77 4.88
CA HIS A 81 11.41 7.02 6.13
C HIS A 81 10.93 6.11 7.26
N LYS A 82 9.61 5.95 7.37
CA LYS A 82 9.02 5.09 8.40
C LYS A 82 9.34 3.61 8.16
N LEU A 83 9.19 3.12 6.94
CA LEU A 83 9.50 1.72 6.59
C LEU A 83 10.96 1.38 6.90
N LYS A 84 11.90 2.25 6.54
CA LYS A 84 13.34 2.07 6.84
C LYS A 84 13.66 1.99 8.34
N LYS A 85 12.82 2.59 9.20
CA LYS A 85 12.96 2.48 10.67
C LYS A 85 12.35 1.21 11.23
N MET A 86 11.38 0.61 10.54
CA MET A 86 10.59 -0.51 11.05
C MET A 86 11.08 -1.86 10.53
N THR A 87 11.84 -1.88 9.43
CA THR A 87 12.32 -3.12 8.82
C THR A 87 13.65 -2.93 8.09
N PHE A 88 14.41 -4.01 7.98
CA PHE A 88 15.60 -4.11 7.14
C PHE A 88 15.30 -4.79 5.79
N ALA A 89 14.04 -5.15 5.55
CA ALA A 89 13.59 -5.76 4.30
C ALA A 89 13.85 -4.85 3.09
N LYS A 90 14.04 -5.47 1.93
CA LYS A 90 14.04 -4.75 0.65
C LYS A 90 12.65 -4.20 0.36
N LEU A 91 12.57 -2.89 0.13
CA LEU A 91 11.32 -2.22 -0.22
C LEU A 91 11.12 -2.24 -1.73
N ILE A 92 9.96 -2.74 -2.16
CA ILE A 92 9.55 -2.77 -3.57
C ILE A 92 8.30 -1.90 -3.70
N PHE A 93 8.38 -0.83 -4.48
CA PHE A 93 7.23 0.03 -4.76
C PHE A 93 6.64 -0.35 -6.11
N THR A 94 5.32 -0.55 -6.12
CA THR A 94 4.60 -0.83 -7.36
C THR A 94 3.94 0.44 -7.89
N SER A 95 3.90 0.56 -9.22
CA SER A 95 3.18 1.66 -9.86
C SER A 95 1.69 1.58 -9.58
N ILE A 96 1.09 2.74 -9.36
CA ILE A 96 -0.35 2.92 -9.21
C ILE A 96 -0.87 3.55 -10.50
N LEU A 97 -1.80 2.87 -11.16
CA LEU A 97 -2.48 3.41 -12.32
C LEU A 97 -3.58 4.36 -11.85
N PRO A 98 -3.70 5.57 -12.42
CA PRO A 98 -4.88 6.40 -12.24
C PRO A 98 -6.10 5.58 -12.68
N ARG A 99 -7.08 5.40 -11.80
CA ARG A 99 -8.37 4.90 -12.26
C ARG A 99 -9.05 6.05 -12.99
N PRO A 100 -9.63 5.82 -14.18
CA PRO A 100 -10.67 6.70 -14.66
C PRO A 100 -11.68 6.84 -13.52
N VAL A 101 -11.94 8.07 -13.10
CA VAL A 101 -13.01 8.35 -12.14
C VAL A 101 -14.26 7.66 -12.70
N ASP A 102 -14.99 6.90 -11.87
CA ASP A 102 -16.26 6.28 -12.27
C ASP A 102 -17.33 7.37 -12.51
N HIS A 103 -17.09 8.32 -13.42
CA HIS A 103 -18.08 9.24 -13.96
C HIS A 103 -18.85 8.54 -15.08
N MET A 104 -19.48 7.41 -14.79
CA MET A 104 -20.49 6.80 -15.65
C MET A 104 -21.64 6.22 -14.82
N LYS A 105 -22.16 6.99 -13.86
CA LYS A 105 -23.56 6.87 -13.39
C LYS A 105 -24.13 8.21 -12.95
N THR A 106 -23.94 9.28 -13.72
CA THR A 106 -24.88 10.40 -13.69
C THR A 106 -25.89 10.13 -14.80
N GLY A 107 -27.10 9.78 -14.40
CA GLY A 107 -28.17 9.34 -15.28
C GLY A 107 -28.37 10.28 -16.47
N ALA A 108 -28.48 9.68 -17.65
CA ALA A 108 -29.27 10.26 -18.71
C ALA A 108 -30.67 10.53 -18.13
N LYS A 109 -31.01 11.81 -18.01
CA LYS A 109 -32.39 12.30 -18.04
C LYS A 109 -32.48 13.24 -19.22
#